data_AF-A0A495VX43-F1
#
_entry.id   AF-A0A495VX43-F1
#
_cell.length_a   1.000
_cell.length_b   1.000
_cell.length_c   1.000
_cell.angle_alpha   90.00
_cell.angle_beta   90.00
_cell.angle_gamma   90.00
#
_symmetry.space_group_name_H-M   'P 1'
#
loop_
_entity.id
_entity.type
_entity.pdbx_description
1 polymer ?
#
loop_
_entity_poly.entity_id
_entity_poly.type
_entity_poly.pdbx_seq_one_letter_code
_entity_poly.pdbx_strand_id
1 'polypeptide(L)'
;MDSLRDAIRRAAVNRRAPLPRTAGLTPTEVDGAVRDVLDQTLEHLWDHGWLPQDLFEVVKRNEDDRALSFLVDALARKASRYPSLHPRWTEQLADMDAAVWWDESEPHLAQWARKHIELPDDAVAVAVALLGTLMTLPGLPLIVPRPGSPLAAITHHTVAPKILKRVRALLAKAESTAFPEEAEALSAKAQELVTRHALERMPSEEPTTTSRRVWLDKRYFDGKAQVVHVVADANRCRAVVYDLGFVALVGEELDLEIVELLSASLLVQATRAMVAAGDGARKGDEARSSSFRKSFLLSYAHRVGERLKAANAPASDDDRLLPVLAARKRAVDDHFAGLFTNTRTKSTPIRSAAGWDAGRAAADRARLDVDRP
;
A
#
# COMPACT_ATOMS: atom_id res chain seq x y z
N MET A 1 -15.69 40.45 -6.01
CA MET A 1 -15.88 39.51 -4.88
C MET A 1 -15.39 38.17 -5.36
N ASP A 2 -14.38 37.59 -4.70
CA ASP A 2 -13.96 36.22 -5.02
C ASP A 2 -15.15 35.28 -4.82
N SER A 3 -15.32 34.31 -5.72
CA SER A 3 -16.33 33.27 -5.48
C SER A 3 -15.94 32.46 -4.24
N LEU A 4 -16.93 31.87 -3.54
CA LEU A 4 -16.64 31.01 -2.38
C LEU A 4 -15.65 29.88 -2.75
N ARG A 5 -15.74 29.36 -3.99
CA ARG A 5 -14.81 28.37 -4.54
C ARG A 5 -13.37 28.87 -4.58
N ASP A 6 -13.14 30.10 -5.00
CA ASP A 6 -11.80 30.71 -5.04
C ASP A 6 -11.25 30.95 -3.64
N ALA A 7 -12.10 31.34 -2.71
CA ALA A 7 -11.73 31.52 -1.31
C ALA A 7 -11.32 30.17 -0.66
N ILE A 8 -12.09 29.10 -0.90
CA ILE A 8 -11.75 27.73 -0.46
C ILE A 8 -10.40 27.29 -1.06
N ARG A 9 -10.21 27.42 -2.37
CA ARG A 9 -8.96 27.04 -3.05
C ARG A 9 -7.76 27.80 -2.48
N ARG A 10 -7.89 29.11 -2.28
CA ARG A 10 -6.84 29.93 -1.70
C ARG A 10 -6.50 29.48 -0.27
N ALA A 11 -7.50 29.20 0.56
CA ALA A 11 -7.29 28.73 1.92
C ALA A 11 -6.62 27.33 1.95
N ALA A 12 -6.96 26.45 1.01
CA ALA A 12 -6.33 25.14 0.87
C ALA A 12 -4.85 25.23 0.47
N VAL A 13 -4.51 26.08 -0.50
CA VAL A 13 -3.12 26.22 -1.00
C VAL A 13 -2.24 27.06 -0.06
N ASN A 14 -2.83 27.96 0.72
CA ASN A 14 -2.10 28.83 1.64
C ASN A 14 -2.69 28.76 3.06
N ARG A 15 -2.05 27.98 3.95
CA ARG A 15 -2.44 27.84 5.36
C ARG A 15 -2.48 29.18 6.15
N ARG A 16 -1.87 30.25 5.64
CA ARG A 16 -1.93 31.59 6.25
C ARG A 16 -3.12 32.42 5.77
N ALA A 17 -3.77 32.02 4.67
CA ALA A 17 -4.97 32.69 4.20
C ALA A 17 -6.13 32.44 5.19
N PRO A 18 -7.00 33.43 5.42
CA PRO A 18 -8.15 33.23 6.29
C PRO A 18 -9.09 32.18 5.69
N LEU A 19 -9.69 31.37 6.57
CA LEU A 19 -10.77 30.46 6.16
C LEU A 19 -11.93 31.27 5.56
N PRO A 20 -12.60 30.72 4.53
CA PRO A 20 -13.76 31.37 3.96
C PRO A 20 -14.87 31.46 5.02
N ARG A 21 -15.38 32.68 5.24
CA ARG A 21 -16.51 32.89 6.16
C ARG A 21 -17.79 32.41 5.48
N THR A 22 -18.59 31.61 6.18
CA THR A 22 -19.89 31.14 5.68
C THR A 22 -21.07 32.02 6.13
N ALA A 23 -20.82 33.01 6.99
CA ALA A 23 -21.83 33.93 7.50
C ALA A 23 -22.61 34.62 6.37
N GLY A 24 -23.93 34.42 6.33
CA GLY A 24 -24.83 34.99 5.33
C GLY A 24 -25.00 34.15 4.06
N LEU A 25 -24.34 33.00 3.96
CA LEU A 25 -24.55 32.04 2.87
C LEU A 25 -25.51 30.92 3.32
N THR A 26 -26.26 30.38 2.37
CA THR A 26 -27.11 29.21 2.63
C THR A 26 -26.27 27.94 2.73
N PRO A 27 -26.68 26.93 3.52
CA PRO A 27 -25.97 25.65 3.60
C PRO A 27 -25.74 24.99 2.23
N THR A 28 -26.69 25.13 1.31
CA THR A 28 -26.60 24.60 -0.06
C THR A 28 -25.51 25.29 -0.90
N GLU A 29 -25.35 26.61 -0.76
CA GLU A 29 -24.28 27.34 -1.46
C GLU A 29 -22.89 26.93 -0.96
N VAL A 30 -22.75 26.76 0.35
CA VAL A 30 -21.48 26.35 0.97
C VAL A 30 -21.12 24.92 0.58
N ASP A 31 -22.07 24.00 0.72
CA ASP A 31 -21.90 22.60 0.33
C ASP A 31 -21.55 22.46 -1.16
N GLY A 32 -22.29 23.15 -2.03
CA GLY A 32 -22.03 23.17 -3.47
C GLY A 32 -20.61 23.64 -3.81
N ALA A 33 -20.13 24.71 -3.15
CA ALA A 33 -18.79 25.23 -3.38
C ALA A 33 -17.68 24.26 -2.90
N VAL A 34 -17.83 23.67 -1.71
CA VAL A 34 -16.90 22.66 -1.19
C VAL A 34 -16.86 21.44 -2.11
N ARG A 35 -18.05 20.95 -2.48
CA ARG A 35 -18.22 19.78 -3.34
C ARG A 35 -17.57 19.99 -4.71
N ASP A 36 -17.78 21.14 -5.33
CA ASP A 36 -17.21 21.47 -6.64
C ASP A 36 -15.68 21.46 -6.62
N VAL A 37 -15.07 22.09 -5.60
CA VAL A 37 -13.59 22.15 -5.49
C VAL A 37 -13.03 20.76 -5.21
N LEU A 38 -13.68 19.97 -4.37
CA LEU A 38 -13.27 18.60 -4.05
C LEU A 38 -13.42 17.66 -5.25
N ASP A 39 -14.56 17.70 -5.95
CA ASP A 39 -14.79 16.90 -7.15
C ASP A 39 -13.74 17.18 -8.22
N GLN A 40 -13.41 18.46 -8.45
CA GLN A 40 -12.38 18.86 -9.42
C GLN A 40 -10.97 18.42 -8.98
N THR A 41 -10.67 18.48 -7.69
CA THR A 41 -9.37 18.04 -7.14
C THR A 41 -9.22 16.54 -7.28
N LEU A 42 -10.27 15.78 -6.97
CA LEU A 42 -10.24 14.33 -7.13
C LEU A 42 -10.17 13.91 -8.61
N GLU A 43 -10.86 14.60 -9.55
CA GLU A 43 -10.70 14.38 -11.00
C GLU A 43 -9.25 14.50 -11.44
N HIS A 44 -8.62 15.59 -11.00
CA HIS A 44 -7.21 15.80 -11.27
C HIS A 44 -6.35 14.65 -10.72
N LEU A 45 -6.61 14.19 -9.49
CA LEU A 45 -5.84 13.11 -8.89
C LEU A 45 -6.02 11.76 -9.60
N TRP A 46 -7.21 11.44 -10.10
CA TRP A 46 -7.44 10.23 -10.92
C TRP A 46 -6.64 10.25 -12.22
N ASP A 47 -6.60 11.41 -12.88
CA ASP A 47 -5.79 11.60 -14.09
C ASP A 47 -4.29 11.51 -13.81
N HIS A 48 -3.89 11.73 -12.55
CA HIS A 48 -2.50 11.71 -12.09
C HIS A 48 -2.17 10.47 -11.26
N GLY A 49 -2.91 9.39 -11.49
CA GLY A 49 -2.55 8.06 -11.04
C GLY A 49 -2.89 7.72 -9.59
N TRP A 50 -3.65 8.56 -8.87
CA TRP A 50 -4.05 8.29 -7.49
C TRP A 50 -5.27 7.35 -7.41
N LEU A 51 -5.22 6.39 -6.48
CA LEU A 51 -6.32 5.47 -6.17
C LEU A 51 -6.98 5.83 -4.82
N PRO A 52 -8.20 5.34 -4.52
CA PRO A 52 -8.89 5.61 -3.27
C PRO A 52 -8.05 5.26 -2.04
N GLN A 53 -7.42 4.08 -2.05
CA GLN A 53 -6.57 3.63 -0.95
C GLN A 53 -5.35 4.53 -0.74
N ASP A 54 -4.78 5.09 -1.82
CA ASP A 54 -3.65 6.00 -1.72
C ASP A 54 -4.05 7.31 -1.04
N LEU A 55 -5.20 7.87 -1.41
CA LEU A 55 -5.72 9.08 -0.79
C LEU A 55 -6.07 8.84 0.68
N PHE A 56 -6.68 7.69 0.99
CA PHE A 56 -6.97 7.28 2.35
C PHE A 56 -5.70 7.22 3.22
N GLU A 57 -4.65 6.55 2.73
CA GLU A 57 -3.39 6.42 3.45
C GLU A 57 -2.65 7.76 3.61
N VAL A 58 -2.65 8.63 2.59
CA VAL A 58 -2.10 9.99 2.72
C VAL A 58 -2.85 10.77 3.79
N VAL A 59 -4.18 10.83 3.74
CA VAL A 59 -4.97 11.66 4.65
C VAL A 59 -4.86 11.14 6.07
N LYS A 60 -4.93 9.83 6.28
CA LYS A 60 -4.70 9.17 7.58
C LYS A 60 -3.35 9.51 8.22
N ARG A 61 -2.33 9.84 7.42
CA ARG A 61 -0.97 10.15 7.91
C ARG A 61 -0.74 11.62 8.21
N ASN A 62 -1.52 12.50 7.57
CA ASN A 62 -1.26 13.95 7.57
C ASN A 62 -2.38 14.76 8.24
N GLU A 63 -3.58 14.20 8.36
CA GLU A 63 -4.76 14.83 8.92
C GLU A 63 -5.37 13.99 10.06
N ASP A 64 -6.46 14.49 10.65
CA ASP A 64 -7.20 13.81 11.71
C ASP A 64 -8.33 12.90 11.17
N ASP A 65 -9.00 12.18 12.08
CA ASP A 65 -10.08 11.25 11.74
C ASP A 65 -11.29 11.94 11.10
N ARG A 66 -11.47 13.25 11.34
CA ARG A 66 -12.55 14.05 10.75
C ARG A 66 -12.29 14.27 9.26
N ALA A 67 -11.09 14.73 8.90
CA ALA A 67 -10.70 14.88 7.51
C ALA A 67 -10.72 13.52 6.77
N LEU A 68 -10.31 12.45 7.44
CA LEU A 68 -10.37 11.10 6.89
C LEU A 68 -11.81 10.65 6.64
N SER A 69 -12.72 10.85 7.59
CA SER A 69 -14.15 10.55 7.39
C SER A 69 -14.75 11.39 6.26
N PHE A 70 -14.38 12.66 6.14
CA PHE A 70 -14.85 13.54 5.07
C PHE A 70 -14.34 13.07 3.69
N LEU A 71 -13.10 12.60 3.60
CA LEU A 71 -12.56 11.98 2.38
C LEU A 71 -13.37 10.74 1.99
N VAL A 72 -13.66 9.84 2.94
CA VAL A 72 -14.41 8.60 2.66
C VAL A 72 -15.79 8.91 2.09
N ASP A 73 -16.52 9.87 2.66
CA ASP A 73 -17.79 10.33 2.12
C ASP A 73 -17.64 10.90 0.70
N ALA A 74 -16.60 11.71 0.45
CA ALA A 74 -16.34 12.26 -0.88
C ALA A 74 -16.01 11.18 -1.92
N LEU A 75 -15.25 10.16 -1.53
CA LEU A 75 -14.93 9.00 -2.36
C LEU A 75 -16.19 8.18 -2.67
N ALA A 76 -17.02 7.89 -1.67
CA ALA A 76 -18.28 7.16 -1.85
C ALA A 76 -19.21 7.87 -2.85
N ARG A 77 -19.42 9.18 -2.64
CA ARG A 77 -20.24 10.02 -3.53
C ARG A 77 -19.70 10.07 -4.94
N LYS A 78 -18.38 10.18 -5.10
CA LYS A 78 -17.82 10.26 -6.44
C LYS A 78 -17.90 8.90 -7.14
N ALA A 79 -17.55 7.83 -6.44
CA ALA A 79 -17.59 6.47 -6.96
C ALA A 79 -18.99 6.12 -7.48
N SER A 80 -20.07 6.51 -6.78
CA SER A 80 -21.45 6.24 -7.19
C SER A 80 -21.86 6.89 -8.52
N ARG A 81 -21.13 7.91 -8.99
CA ARG A 81 -21.41 8.57 -10.27
C ARG A 81 -20.81 7.85 -11.47
N TYR A 82 -19.91 6.90 -11.27
CA TYR A 82 -19.31 6.15 -12.36
C TYR A 82 -20.15 4.91 -12.68
N PRO A 83 -20.51 4.67 -13.95
CA PRO A 83 -21.31 3.50 -14.34
C PRO A 83 -20.54 2.18 -14.20
N SER A 84 -19.21 2.25 -14.28
CA SER A 84 -18.32 1.11 -14.06
C SER A 84 -17.04 1.57 -13.38
N LEU A 85 -16.54 0.69 -12.51
CA LEU A 85 -15.30 0.85 -11.78
C LEU A 85 -14.45 -0.40 -12.01
N HIS A 86 -13.14 -0.19 -12.06
CA HIS A 86 -12.21 -1.32 -12.11
C HIS A 86 -12.30 -2.11 -10.81
N PRO A 87 -12.18 -3.46 -10.82
CA PRO A 87 -12.36 -4.29 -9.62
C PRO A 87 -11.55 -3.82 -8.39
N ARG A 88 -10.30 -3.38 -8.60
CA ARG A 88 -9.47 -2.79 -7.54
C ARG A 88 -10.06 -1.52 -6.91
N TRP A 89 -10.74 -0.66 -7.68
CA TRP A 89 -11.43 0.49 -7.10
C TRP A 89 -12.56 0.03 -6.20
N THR A 90 -13.36 -0.94 -6.66
CA THR A 90 -14.47 -1.51 -5.88
C THR A 90 -13.97 -2.17 -4.60
N GLU A 91 -12.90 -2.96 -4.66
CA GLU A 91 -12.26 -3.59 -3.50
C GLU A 91 -11.78 -2.54 -2.49
N GLN A 92 -11.03 -1.54 -2.94
CA GLN A 92 -10.51 -0.50 -2.05
C GLN A 92 -11.61 0.34 -1.39
N LEU A 93 -12.68 0.67 -2.12
CA LEU A 93 -13.82 1.39 -1.57
C LEU A 93 -14.59 0.54 -0.55
N ALA A 94 -14.71 -0.77 -0.80
CA ALA A 94 -15.33 -1.69 0.15
C ALA A 94 -14.49 -1.85 1.42
N ASP A 95 -13.17 -1.99 1.30
CA ASP A 95 -12.25 -2.14 2.44
C ASP A 95 -12.26 -0.93 3.40
N MET A 96 -12.66 0.25 2.92
CA MET A 96 -12.78 1.48 3.73
C MET A 96 -14.23 1.81 4.11
N ASP A 97 -15.19 0.92 3.84
CA ASP A 97 -16.63 1.13 4.06
C ASP A 97 -17.16 2.43 3.41
N ALA A 98 -16.66 2.77 2.22
CA ALA A 98 -17.08 3.96 1.48
C ALA A 98 -18.51 3.79 0.92
N ALA A 99 -19.50 4.21 1.72
CA ALA A 99 -20.91 4.19 1.35
C ALA A 99 -21.59 5.55 1.63
N VAL A 100 -22.57 5.88 0.79
CA VAL A 100 -23.41 7.08 0.98
C VAL A 100 -24.39 6.81 2.11
N TRP A 101 -24.17 7.42 3.28
CA TRP A 101 -25.02 7.27 4.48
C TRP A 101 -26.01 8.44 4.68
N TRP A 102 -25.83 9.53 3.94
CA TRP A 102 -26.60 10.77 4.07
C TRP A 102 -27.68 10.87 2.99
N ASP A 103 -28.67 11.75 3.19
CA ASP A 103 -29.69 12.06 2.19
C ASP A 103 -29.08 13.01 1.13
N GLU A 104 -28.99 12.57 -0.12
CA GLU A 104 -28.43 13.38 -1.21
C GLU A 104 -29.29 14.59 -1.60
N SER A 105 -30.53 14.67 -1.13
CA SER A 105 -31.39 15.85 -1.31
C SER A 105 -31.09 16.98 -0.31
N GLU A 106 -30.34 16.68 0.75
CA GLU A 106 -29.89 17.64 1.75
C GLU A 106 -28.38 17.96 1.58
N PRO A 107 -27.91 19.17 1.96
CA PRO A 107 -26.49 19.51 1.94
C PRO A 107 -25.65 18.53 2.78
N HIS A 108 -24.67 17.86 2.15
CA HIS A 108 -23.84 16.84 2.79
C HIS A 108 -23.03 17.42 3.94
N LEU A 109 -22.39 18.58 3.74
CA LEU A 109 -21.56 19.25 4.74
C LEU A 109 -22.31 19.50 6.06
N ALA A 110 -23.60 19.86 5.99
CA ALA A 110 -24.44 20.08 7.16
C ALA A 110 -24.84 18.76 7.86
N GLN A 111 -25.07 17.69 7.11
CA GLN A 111 -25.30 16.35 7.67
C GLN A 111 -24.03 15.81 8.32
N TRP A 112 -22.87 15.96 7.67
CA TRP A 112 -21.57 15.56 8.17
C TRP A 112 -21.23 16.30 9.48
N ALA A 113 -21.46 17.61 9.53
CA ALA A 113 -21.25 18.42 10.73
C ALA A 113 -22.11 17.94 11.91
N ARG A 114 -23.41 17.65 11.66
CA ARG A 114 -24.31 17.09 12.67
C ARG A 114 -23.82 15.73 13.19
N LYS A 115 -23.38 14.83 12.30
CA LYS A 115 -22.86 13.50 12.66
C LYS A 115 -21.61 13.59 13.56
N HIS A 116 -20.75 14.57 13.32
CA HIS A 116 -19.49 14.76 14.06
C HIS A 116 -19.59 15.76 15.22
N ILE A 117 -20.78 16.34 15.45
CA ILE A 117 -21.02 17.35 16.49
C ILE A 117 -20.14 18.60 16.27
N GLU A 118 -20.03 19.04 15.02
CA GLU A 118 -19.22 20.17 14.58
C GLU A 118 -20.09 21.37 14.19
N LEU A 119 -19.52 22.57 14.26
CA LEU A 119 -20.15 23.78 13.71
C LEU A 119 -19.97 23.84 12.18
N PRO A 120 -20.84 24.58 11.45
CA PRO A 120 -20.70 24.71 9.99
C PRO A 120 -19.33 25.25 9.54
N ASP A 121 -18.78 26.25 10.26
CA ASP A 121 -17.47 26.81 9.94
C ASP A 121 -16.33 25.81 10.20
N ASP A 122 -16.45 24.97 11.24
CA ASP A 122 -15.49 23.91 11.54
C ASP A 122 -15.52 22.81 10.47
N ALA A 123 -16.70 22.45 9.96
CA ALA A 123 -16.83 21.52 8.84
C ALA A 123 -16.18 22.06 7.55
N VAL A 124 -16.31 23.36 7.28
CA VAL A 124 -15.58 24.01 6.17
C VAL A 124 -14.06 23.97 6.42
N ALA A 125 -13.62 24.21 7.66
CA ALA A 125 -12.20 24.13 8.01
C ALA A 125 -11.63 22.72 7.75
N VAL A 126 -12.37 21.66 8.10
CA VAL A 126 -12.01 20.27 7.82
C VAL A 126 -11.90 20.04 6.30
N ALA A 127 -12.88 20.50 5.52
CA ALA A 127 -12.84 20.37 4.06
C ALA A 127 -11.66 21.12 3.43
N VAL A 128 -11.34 22.32 3.93
CA VAL A 128 -10.17 23.11 3.49
C VAL A 128 -8.86 22.41 3.86
N ALA A 129 -8.75 21.82 5.05
CA ALA A 129 -7.57 21.07 5.47
C ALA A 129 -7.34 19.86 4.57
N LEU A 130 -8.40 19.07 4.32
CA LEU A 130 -8.37 17.94 3.39
C LEU A 130 -7.91 18.38 2.00
N LEU A 131 -8.52 19.43 1.43
CA LEU A 131 -8.14 19.99 0.14
C LEU A 131 -6.69 20.46 0.12
N GLY A 132 -6.22 21.07 1.21
CA GLY A 132 -4.84 21.52 1.34
C GLY A 132 -3.84 20.37 1.25
N THR A 133 -4.18 19.20 1.79
CA THR A 133 -3.38 17.99 1.61
C THR A 133 -3.48 17.46 0.18
N LEU A 134 -4.70 17.28 -0.35
CA LEU A 134 -4.93 16.70 -1.68
C LEU A 134 -4.30 17.51 -2.83
N MET A 135 -4.37 18.84 -2.76
CA MET A 135 -3.86 19.74 -3.81
C MET A 135 -2.32 19.82 -3.87
N THR A 136 -1.62 19.27 -2.88
CA THR A 136 -0.14 19.25 -2.85
C THR A 136 0.46 17.95 -3.38
N LEU A 137 -0.40 16.99 -3.71
CA LEU A 137 0.03 15.66 -4.12
C LEU A 137 0.69 15.67 -5.51
N PRO A 138 1.85 15.01 -5.67
CA PRO A 138 2.51 14.93 -6.96
C PRO A 138 1.79 13.95 -7.90
N GLY A 139 2.11 14.00 -9.18
CA GLY A 139 1.68 12.96 -10.13
C GLY A 139 2.35 11.62 -9.85
N LEU A 140 1.58 10.54 -9.99
CA LEU A 140 2.04 9.15 -9.88
C LEU A 140 1.81 8.41 -11.21
N PRO A 141 2.58 7.34 -11.50
CA PRO A 141 2.30 6.49 -12.66
C PRO A 141 0.90 5.89 -12.57
N LEU A 142 0.16 5.91 -13.68
CA LEU A 142 -1.16 5.30 -13.79
C LEU A 142 -1.03 3.77 -13.78
N ILE A 143 -1.40 3.13 -12.66
CA ILE A 143 -1.30 1.67 -12.47
C ILE A 143 -2.65 0.95 -12.59
N VAL A 144 -3.74 1.68 -12.53
CA VAL A 144 -5.11 1.19 -12.73
C VAL A 144 -5.83 2.20 -13.62
N PRO A 145 -6.66 1.77 -14.58
CA PRO A 145 -7.45 2.69 -15.38
C PRO A 145 -8.29 3.63 -14.50
N ARG A 146 -8.40 4.90 -14.91
CA ARG A 146 -9.24 5.87 -14.20
C ARG A 146 -10.72 5.43 -14.28
N PRO A 147 -11.53 5.73 -13.24
CA PRO A 147 -12.98 5.54 -13.29
C PRO A 147 -13.62 6.16 -14.54
N GLY A 148 -14.63 5.50 -15.10
CA GLY A 148 -15.33 5.97 -16.31
C GLY A 148 -14.53 5.87 -17.63
N SER A 149 -13.27 5.40 -17.62
CA SER A 149 -12.56 5.08 -18.85
C SER A 149 -13.09 3.79 -19.49
N PRO A 150 -12.95 3.58 -20.82
CA PRO A 150 -13.36 2.32 -21.47
C PRO A 150 -12.67 1.08 -20.89
N LEU A 151 -11.47 1.25 -20.34
CA LEU A 151 -10.68 0.20 -19.72
C LEU A 151 -11.10 -0.08 -18.26
N ALA A 152 -11.94 0.76 -17.65
CA ALA A 152 -12.37 0.60 -16.26
C ALA A 152 -13.18 -0.69 -16.06
N ALA A 153 -13.88 -1.18 -17.07
CA ALA A 153 -14.67 -2.42 -16.97
C ALA A 153 -13.88 -3.68 -17.34
N ILE A 154 -12.64 -3.55 -17.84
CA ILE A 154 -11.85 -4.71 -18.28
C ILE A 154 -11.31 -5.43 -17.05
N THR A 155 -11.77 -6.66 -16.88
CA THR A 155 -11.30 -7.57 -15.83
C THR A 155 -9.96 -8.17 -16.24
N HIS A 156 -8.90 -7.81 -15.53
CA HIS A 156 -7.70 -8.64 -15.53
C HIS A 156 -7.99 -9.93 -14.74
N HIS A 157 -7.50 -11.03 -15.28
CA HIS A 157 -7.78 -12.40 -14.87
C HIS A 157 -7.40 -12.57 -13.40
N THR A 158 -8.41 -12.77 -12.55
CA THR A 158 -8.19 -13.04 -11.12
C THR A 158 -7.52 -14.40 -11.00
N VAL A 159 -6.36 -14.42 -10.36
CA VAL A 159 -5.58 -15.63 -10.08
C VAL A 159 -6.45 -16.65 -9.35
N ALA A 160 -6.19 -17.94 -9.59
CA ALA A 160 -6.93 -19.08 -9.04
C ALA A 160 -7.22 -18.91 -7.52
N PRO A 161 -8.44 -18.50 -7.11
CA PRO A 161 -8.73 -18.11 -5.72
C PRO A 161 -8.49 -19.24 -4.71
N LYS A 162 -8.49 -20.49 -5.21
CA LYS A 162 -8.21 -21.70 -4.44
C LYS A 162 -6.77 -21.77 -3.93
N ILE A 163 -5.78 -21.37 -4.72
CA ILE A 163 -4.37 -21.41 -4.30
C ILE A 163 -4.11 -20.33 -3.26
N LEU A 164 -4.58 -19.10 -3.49
CA LEU A 164 -4.47 -18.01 -2.51
C LEU A 164 -5.15 -18.34 -1.19
N LYS A 165 -6.35 -18.94 -1.23
CA LYS A 165 -7.03 -19.39 -0.01
C LYS A 165 -6.18 -20.42 0.75
N ARG A 166 -5.53 -21.34 0.04
CA ARG A 166 -4.66 -22.36 0.65
C ARG A 166 -3.37 -21.74 1.21
N VAL A 167 -2.76 -20.81 0.50
CA VAL A 167 -1.59 -20.03 0.97
C VAL A 167 -1.94 -19.25 2.23
N ARG A 168 -3.03 -18.50 2.23
CA ARG A 168 -3.52 -17.76 3.41
C ARG A 168 -3.79 -18.69 4.59
N ALA A 169 -4.40 -19.86 4.36
CA ALA A 169 -4.65 -20.84 5.41
C ALA A 169 -3.35 -21.42 6.00
N LEU A 170 -2.35 -21.71 5.15
CA LEU A 170 -1.04 -22.19 5.59
C LEU A 170 -0.30 -21.12 6.41
N LEU A 171 -0.29 -19.88 5.94
CA LEU A 171 0.33 -18.76 6.67
C LEU A 171 -0.39 -18.45 7.98
N ALA A 172 -1.72 -18.41 8.00
CA ALA A 172 -2.50 -18.22 9.23
C ALA A 172 -2.21 -19.32 10.26
N LYS A 173 -2.11 -20.59 9.80
CA LYS A 173 -1.75 -21.70 10.68
C LYS A 173 -0.31 -21.58 11.19
N ALA A 174 0.62 -21.15 10.34
CA ALA A 174 2.00 -20.89 10.72
C ALA A 174 2.09 -19.76 11.77
N GLU A 175 1.21 -18.77 11.71
CA GLU A 175 1.16 -17.69 12.71
C GLU A 175 0.51 -18.10 14.03
N SER A 176 -0.40 -19.09 14.02
CA SER A 176 -1.10 -19.55 15.22
C SER A 176 -0.37 -20.62 16.03
N THR A 177 0.57 -21.35 15.43
CA THR A 177 1.27 -22.45 16.14
C THR A 177 2.40 -21.93 17.04
N ALA A 178 2.45 -22.49 18.26
CA ALA A 178 3.51 -22.24 19.23
C ALA A 178 4.81 -23.00 18.90
N PHE A 179 4.76 -23.99 18.01
CA PHE A 179 5.92 -24.81 17.61
C PHE A 179 6.67 -24.15 16.45
N PRO A 180 7.94 -23.74 16.61
CA PRO A 180 8.72 -23.11 15.55
C PRO A 180 8.86 -23.98 14.29
N GLU A 181 9.19 -25.26 14.46
CA GLU A 181 9.39 -26.22 13.37
C GLU A 181 8.10 -26.45 12.55
N GLU A 182 6.94 -26.57 13.20
CA GLU A 182 5.65 -26.73 12.49
C GLU A 182 5.35 -25.50 11.63
N ALA A 183 5.65 -24.32 12.15
CA ALA A 183 5.36 -23.08 11.46
C ALA A 183 6.29 -22.82 10.27
N GLU A 184 7.55 -23.23 10.40
CA GLU A 184 8.51 -23.27 9.31
C GLU A 184 7.99 -24.20 8.22
N ALA A 185 7.62 -25.44 8.56
CA ALA A 185 7.05 -26.40 7.62
C ALA A 185 5.77 -25.90 6.91
N LEU A 186 4.91 -25.14 7.60
CA LEU A 186 3.70 -24.56 7.02
C LEU A 186 4.00 -23.39 6.06
N SER A 187 4.93 -22.50 6.42
CA SER A 187 5.34 -21.36 5.58
C SER A 187 6.09 -21.85 4.33
N ALA A 188 6.98 -22.82 4.52
CA ALA A 188 7.60 -23.63 3.49
C ALA A 188 6.59 -24.19 2.50
N LYS A 189 5.55 -24.86 3.00
CA LYS A 189 4.52 -25.46 2.14
C LYS A 189 3.76 -24.40 1.34
N ALA A 190 3.57 -23.21 1.91
CA ALA A 190 2.94 -22.10 1.21
C ALA A 190 3.83 -21.60 0.05
N GLN A 191 5.13 -21.39 0.29
CA GLN A 191 6.08 -20.93 -0.73
C GLN A 191 6.30 -21.97 -1.84
N GLU A 192 6.41 -23.25 -1.49
CA GLU A 192 6.53 -24.35 -2.44
C GLU A 192 5.26 -24.49 -3.31
N LEU A 193 4.08 -24.41 -2.70
CA LEU A 193 2.79 -24.47 -3.41
C LEU A 193 2.69 -23.33 -4.44
N VAL A 194 3.05 -22.13 -4.03
CA VAL A 194 3.11 -20.94 -4.87
C VAL A 194 4.07 -21.12 -6.04
N THR A 195 5.32 -21.49 -5.75
CA THR A 195 6.38 -21.57 -6.76
C THR A 195 6.06 -22.65 -7.79
N ARG A 196 5.61 -23.83 -7.33
CA ARG A 196 5.16 -24.91 -8.20
C ARG A 196 3.99 -24.46 -9.08
N HIS A 197 2.96 -23.86 -8.47
CA HIS A 197 1.77 -23.43 -9.20
C HIS A 197 2.09 -22.37 -10.26
N ALA A 198 2.97 -21.42 -9.94
CA ALA A 198 3.43 -20.42 -10.88
C ALA A 198 4.14 -21.09 -12.07
N LEU A 199 5.16 -21.92 -11.79
CA LEU A 199 5.95 -22.61 -12.83
C LEU A 199 5.10 -23.52 -13.73
N GLU A 200 4.09 -24.21 -13.19
CA GLU A 200 3.18 -25.08 -13.96
C GLU A 200 2.31 -24.31 -14.96
N ARG A 201 1.89 -23.09 -14.61
CA ARG A 201 1.01 -22.25 -15.46
C ARG A 201 1.78 -21.46 -16.50
N MET A 202 3.02 -21.09 -16.19
CA MET A 202 3.83 -20.18 -17.00
C MET A 202 3.91 -20.53 -18.51
N PRO A 203 4.05 -21.81 -18.93
CA PRO A 203 4.15 -22.17 -20.35
C PRO A 203 2.86 -22.00 -21.16
N SER A 204 1.70 -22.06 -20.49
CA SER A 204 0.38 -22.09 -21.14
C SER A 204 -0.33 -20.74 -21.12
N GLU A 205 0.25 -19.74 -20.44
CA GLU A 205 -0.36 -18.44 -20.20
C GLU A 205 0.50 -17.32 -20.77
N GLU A 206 -0.13 -16.32 -21.36
CA GLU A 206 0.58 -15.10 -21.77
C GLU A 206 1.05 -14.32 -20.53
N PRO A 207 2.23 -13.68 -20.57
CA PRO A 207 2.70 -12.84 -19.48
C PRO A 207 1.74 -11.65 -19.26
N THR A 208 1.14 -11.57 -18.08
CA THR A 208 0.26 -10.46 -17.70
C THR A 208 0.95 -9.64 -16.62
N THR A 209 1.47 -8.48 -17.01
CA THR A 209 2.17 -7.58 -16.08
C THR A 209 1.24 -6.49 -15.58
N THR A 210 1.33 -6.22 -14.29
CA THR A 210 0.52 -5.23 -13.60
C THR A 210 1.33 -4.62 -12.46
N SER A 211 0.72 -3.68 -11.76
CA SER A 211 1.36 -2.91 -10.70
C SER A 211 0.49 -2.79 -9.46
N ARG A 212 1.12 -2.73 -8.29
CA ARG A 212 0.48 -2.55 -6.98
C ARG A 212 1.23 -1.51 -6.15
N ARG A 213 0.57 -0.90 -5.17
CA ARG A 213 1.20 0.00 -4.18
C ARG A 213 0.98 -0.56 -2.80
N VAL A 214 2.08 -0.90 -2.14
CA VAL A 214 2.05 -1.43 -0.76
C VAL A 214 2.39 -0.30 0.19
N TRP A 215 1.38 0.21 0.89
CA TRP A 215 1.53 1.25 1.90
C TRP A 215 2.13 0.68 3.18
N LEU A 216 3.16 1.37 3.70
CA LEU A 216 3.86 0.95 4.91
C LEU A 216 3.76 2.05 5.96
N ASP A 217 3.70 1.64 7.22
CA ASP A 217 3.75 2.58 8.33
C ASP A 217 5.08 3.37 8.35
N LYS A 218 5.00 4.66 8.68
CA LYS A 218 6.11 5.64 8.63
C LYS A 218 7.27 5.25 9.53
N ARG A 219 7.01 4.54 10.64
CA ARG A 219 8.05 4.22 11.60
C ARG A 219 8.99 3.17 11.02
N TYR A 220 10.27 3.54 10.92
CA TYR A 220 11.33 2.71 10.33
C TYR A 220 11.04 2.29 8.89
N PHE A 221 10.38 3.18 8.13
CA PHE A 221 9.95 2.95 6.76
C PHE A 221 11.02 2.31 5.87
N ASP A 222 12.26 2.83 5.86
CA ASP A 222 13.33 2.29 5.00
C ASP A 222 13.61 0.80 5.24
N GLY A 223 13.59 0.36 6.51
CA GLY A 223 13.79 -1.05 6.87
C GLY A 223 12.61 -1.91 6.43
N LYS A 224 11.38 -1.42 6.60
CA LYS A 224 10.16 -2.11 6.15
C LYS A 224 10.09 -2.21 4.62
N ALA A 225 10.44 -1.13 3.93
CA ALA A 225 10.52 -1.07 2.47
C ALA A 225 11.59 -2.04 1.94
N GLN A 226 12.71 -2.20 2.65
CA GLN A 226 13.72 -3.20 2.31
C GLN A 226 13.18 -4.63 2.42
N VAL A 227 12.36 -4.94 3.43
CA VAL A 227 11.68 -6.26 3.54
C VAL A 227 10.79 -6.51 2.30
N VAL A 228 9.95 -5.54 1.94
CA VAL A 228 9.10 -5.67 0.74
C VAL A 228 9.94 -5.83 -0.53
N HIS A 229 11.04 -5.07 -0.65
CA HIS A 229 11.92 -5.14 -1.80
C HIS A 229 12.57 -6.51 -1.98
N VAL A 230 13.12 -7.12 -0.92
CA VAL A 230 13.75 -8.44 -1.03
C VAL A 230 12.74 -9.55 -1.31
N VAL A 231 11.51 -9.43 -0.80
CA VAL A 231 10.42 -10.36 -1.10
C VAL A 231 9.98 -10.21 -2.55
N ALA A 232 9.88 -8.98 -3.06
CA ALA A 232 9.58 -8.70 -4.45
C ALA A 232 10.64 -9.28 -5.39
N ASP A 233 11.92 -9.02 -5.12
CA ASP A 233 13.06 -9.53 -5.90
C ASP A 233 13.05 -11.08 -5.95
N ALA A 234 12.79 -11.73 -4.82
CA ALA A 234 12.70 -13.19 -4.75
C ALA A 234 11.53 -13.76 -5.56
N ASN A 235 10.42 -13.03 -5.70
CA ASN A 235 9.22 -13.45 -6.41
C ASN A 235 9.12 -12.81 -7.81
N ARG A 236 10.26 -12.55 -8.48
CA ARG A 236 10.34 -12.04 -9.88
C ARG A 236 9.66 -10.69 -10.11
N CYS A 237 9.41 -9.92 -9.06
CA CYS A 237 8.84 -8.59 -9.13
C CYS A 237 9.94 -7.51 -9.08
N ARG A 238 9.62 -6.33 -9.58
CA ARG A 238 10.41 -5.12 -9.40
C ARG A 238 9.73 -4.22 -8.37
N ALA A 239 10.52 -3.47 -7.60
CA ALA A 239 10.03 -2.59 -6.55
C ALA A 239 10.67 -1.19 -6.64
N VAL A 240 9.87 -0.14 -6.40
CA VAL A 240 10.32 1.26 -6.26
C VAL A 240 9.75 1.84 -4.97
N VAL A 241 10.62 2.43 -4.16
CA VAL A 241 10.20 3.09 -2.91
C VAL A 241 9.85 4.54 -3.19
N TYR A 242 8.70 5.00 -2.67
CA TYR A 242 8.30 6.41 -2.69
C TYR A 242 8.40 7.00 -1.29
N ASP A 243 8.94 8.22 -1.18
CA ASP A 243 9.02 8.95 0.10
C ASP A 243 7.64 9.35 0.66
N LEU A 244 6.58 9.19 -0.14
CA LEU A 244 5.18 9.24 0.30
C LEU A 244 4.83 8.14 1.32
N GLY A 245 5.62 7.06 1.38
CA GLY A 245 5.48 6.00 2.37
C GLY A 245 4.85 4.72 1.84
N PHE A 246 5.05 4.41 0.56
CA PHE A 246 4.67 3.13 -0.06
C PHE A 246 5.79 2.58 -0.93
N VAL A 247 5.67 1.30 -1.28
CA VAL A 247 6.49 0.62 -2.29
C VAL A 247 5.61 0.30 -3.48
N ALA A 248 5.95 0.83 -4.66
CA ALA A 248 5.33 0.44 -5.91
C ALA A 248 5.96 -0.87 -6.40
N LEU A 249 5.12 -1.85 -6.70
CA LEU A 249 5.52 -3.16 -7.19
C LEU A 249 5.08 -3.33 -8.64
N VAL A 250 5.92 -3.97 -9.44
CA VAL A 250 5.61 -4.39 -10.82
C VAL A 250 5.90 -5.87 -10.92
N GLY A 251 4.95 -6.63 -11.46
CA GLY A 251 5.08 -8.06 -11.56
C GLY A 251 3.86 -8.69 -12.20
N GLU A 252 3.77 -10.01 -12.10
CA GLU A 252 2.55 -10.73 -12.44
C GLU A 252 1.58 -10.72 -11.28
N GLU A 253 0.27 -10.85 -11.57
CA GLU A 253 -0.76 -10.70 -10.54
C GLU A 253 -0.59 -11.68 -9.37
N LEU A 254 -0.28 -12.96 -9.65
CA LEU A 254 -0.03 -13.96 -8.61
C LEU A 254 1.21 -13.60 -7.78
N ASP A 255 2.31 -13.26 -8.44
CA ASP A 255 3.57 -12.89 -7.79
C ASP A 255 3.39 -11.65 -6.89
N LEU A 256 2.60 -10.67 -7.31
CA LEU A 256 2.28 -9.48 -6.51
C LEU A 256 1.45 -9.80 -5.27
N GLU A 257 0.46 -10.70 -5.38
CA GLU A 257 -0.33 -11.16 -4.22
C GLU A 257 0.53 -11.90 -3.19
N ILE A 258 1.45 -12.73 -3.66
CA ILE A 258 2.40 -13.44 -2.82
C ILE A 258 3.30 -12.44 -2.09
N VAL A 259 3.83 -11.44 -2.81
CA VAL A 259 4.68 -10.41 -2.22
C VAL A 259 3.93 -9.66 -1.12
N GLU A 260 2.66 -9.28 -1.33
CA GLU A 260 1.85 -8.61 -0.32
C GLU A 260 1.64 -9.48 0.93
N LEU A 261 1.23 -10.74 0.75
CA LEU A 261 0.99 -11.67 1.85
C LEU A 261 2.25 -11.97 2.67
N LEU A 262 3.35 -12.31 1.99
CA LEU A 262 4.62 -12.64 2.64
C LEU A 262 5.22 -11.41 3.32
N SER A 263 5.18 -10.24 2.67
CA SER A 263 5.68 -9.00 3.27
C SER A 263 4.90 -8.64 4.53
N ALA A 264 3.57 -8.75 4.51
CA ALA A 264 2.75 -8.49 5.69
C ALA A 264 3.14 -9.43 6.86
N SER A 265 3.23 -10.73 6.61
CA SER A 265 3.61 -11.71 7.64
C SER A 265 5.02 -11.44 8.19
N LEU A 266 6.00 -11.18 7.30
CA LEU A 266 7.38 -10.93 7.71
C LEU A 266 7.56 -9.63 8.48
N LEU A 267 6.81 -8.57 8.13
CA LEU A 267 6.83 -7.33 8.89
C LEU A 267 6.24 -7.50 10.30
N VAL A 268 5.21 -8.35 10.46
CA VAL A 268 4.69 -8.73 11.78
C VAL A 268 5.74 -9.50 12.58
N GLN A 269 6.38 -10.51 11.97
CA GLN A 269 7.44 -11.29 12.61
C GLN A 269 8.64 -10.43 13.01
N ALA A 270 9.12 -9.58 12.11
CA ALA A 270 10.22 -8.64 12.37
C ALA A 270 9.90 -7.70 13.52
N THR A 271 8.66 -7.17 13.57
CA THR A 271 8.22 -6.28 14.65
C THR A 271 8.20 -7.00 16.00
N ARG A 272 7.65 -8.23 16.06
CA ARG A 272 7.65 -9.05 17.28
C ARG A 272 9.07 -9.35 17.76
N ALA A 273 9.94 -9.80 16.86
CA ALA A 273 11.33 -10.13 17.19
C ALA A 273 12.13 -8.89 17.64
N MET A 274 11.91 -7.73 17.01
CA MET A 274 12.55 -6.47 17.39
C MET A 274 12.10 -5.99 18.78
N VAL A 275 10.82 -6.17 19.13
CA VAL A 275 10.31 -5.85 20.47
C VAL A 275 10.93 -6.79 21.51
N ALA A 276 10.98 -8.10 21.24
CA ALA A 276 11.60 -9.09 22.13
C ALA A 276 13.11 -8.82 22.34
N ALA A 277 13.83 -8.41 21.31
CA ALA A 277 15.24 -8.05 21.41
C ALA A 277 15.51 -6.82 22.30
N GLY A 278 14.49 -5.98 22.52
CA GLY A 278 14.54 -4.84 23.43
C GLY A 278 13.88 -5.12 24.80
N ASP A 279 13.44 -6.34 25.06
CA ASP A 279 12.83 -6.72 26.33
C ASP A 279 13.87 -6.76 27.45
N GLY A 280 13.50 -6.29 28.63
CA GLY A 280 14.44 -6.10 29.75
C GLY A 280 15.44 -4.94 29.62
N ALA A 281 15.50 -4.27 28.46
CA ALA A 281 16.39 -3.12 28.24
C ALA A 281 15.91 -1.87 29.01
N ARG A 282 16.83 -1.20 29.71
CA ARG A 282 16.59 0.02 30.49
C ARG A 282 16.59 1.26 29.60
N LYS A 283 16.13 2.38 30.17
CA LYS A 283 16.18 3.69 29.51
C LYS A 283 17.65 4.08 29.28
N GLY A 284 18.02 4.28 28.01
CA GLY A 284 19.39 4.61 27.61
C GLY A 284 20.08 3.48 26.84
N ASP A 285 19.56 2.25 26.94
CA ASP A 285 20.15 1.10 26.28
C ASP A 285 20.01 1.19 24.76
N GLU A 286 21.06 0.78 24.05
CA GLU A 286 21.13 0.82 22.59
C GLU A 286 19.97 0.04 21.95
N ALA A 287 19.54 -1.08 22.55
CA ALA A 287 18.42 -1.90 22.06
C ALA A 287 17.09 -1.11 21.95
N ARG A 288 16.94 0.00 22.69
CA ARG A 288 15.76 0.89 22.61
C ARG A 288 15.96 2.07 21.65
N SER A 289 17.14 2.22 21.06
CA SER A 289 17.47 3.33 20.18
C SER A 289 16.84 3.20 18.79
N SER A 290 16.76 4.32 18.07
CA SER A 290 16.29 4.35 16.68
C SER A 290 17.34 3.74 15.73
N SER A 291 18.63 3.92 15.99
CA SER A 291 19.73 3.35 15.19
C SER A 291 19.76 1.82 15.27
N PHE A 292 19.55 1.25 16.45
CA PHE A 292 19.40 -0.21 16.64
C PHE A 292 18.25 -0.75 15.80
N ARG A 293 17.05 -0.20 15.95
CA ARG A 293 15.84 -0.69 15.26
C ARG A 293 15.90 -0.54 13.74
N LYS A 294 16.52 0.54 13.24
CA LYS A 294 16.79 0.71 11.80
C LYS A 294 17.76 -0.36 11.29
N SER A 295 18.88 -0.56 11.99
CA SER A 295 19.90 -1.56 11.61
C SER A 295 19.34 -2.99 11.71
N PHE A 296 18.49 -3.26 12.71
CA PHE A 296 17.76 -4.51 12.88
C PHE A 296 16.91 -4.83 11.65
N LEU A 297 16.02 -3.91 11.23
CA LEU A 297 15.13 -4.18 10.09
C LEU A 297 15.88 -4.34 8.77
N LEU A 298 16.95 -3.55 8.55
CA LEU A 298 17.79 -3.69 7.36
C LEU A 298 18.50 -5.05 7.31
N SER A 299 19.08 -5.48 8.44
CA SER A 299 19.75 -6.78 8.54
C SER A 299 18.76 -7.94 8.41
N TYR A 300 17.59 -7.82 9.05
CA TYR A 300 16.50 -8.78 8.94
C TYR A 300 16.09 -8.95 7.47
N ALA A 301 15.86 -7.85 6.76
CA ALA A 301 15.52 -7.88 5.35
C ALA A 301 16.64 -8.51 4.50
N HIS A 302 17.90 -8.13 4.71
CA HIS A 302 19.02 -8.69 3.95
C HIS A 302 19.09 -10.22 4.10
N ARG A 303 18.98 -10.72 5.34
CA ARG A 303 19.03 -12.15 5.62
C ARG A 303 17.81 -12.91 5.10
N VAL A 304 16.61 -12.32 5.20
CA VAL A 304 15.41 -12.87 4.56
C VAL A 304 15.62 -13.01 3.05
N GLY A 305 16.17 -11.98 2.40
CA GLY A 305 16.47 -12.00 0.97
C GLY A 305 17.46 -13.10 0.58
N GLU A 306 18.54 -13.28 1.35
CA GLU A 306 19.48 -14.40 1.16
C GLU A 306 18.76 -15.76 1.21
N ARG A 307 17.89 -15.96 2.22
CA ARG A 307 17.16 -17.22 2.42
C ARG A 307 16.14 -17.48 1.30
N LEU A 308 15.36 -16.47 0.91
CA LEU A 308 14.40 -16.62 -0.19
C LEU A 308 15.08 -16.92 -1.54
N LYS A 309 16.24 -16.31 -1.82
CA LYS A 309 17.01 -16.61 -3.03
C LYS A 309 17.54 -18.04 -3.03
N ALA A 310 17.97 -18.55 -1.88
CA ALA A 310 18.39 -19.94 -1.74
C ALA A 310 17.22 -20.91 -1.94
N ALA A 311 16.05 -20.64 -1.35
CA ALA A 311 14.85 -21.46 -1.49
C ALA A 311 14.28 -21.47 -2.92
N ASN A 312 14.45 -20.36 -3.66
CA ASN A 312 14.02 -20.23 -5.06
C ASN A 312 15.09 -20.68 -6.07
N ALA A 313 16.25 -21.18 -5.62
CA ALA A 313 17.22 -21.81 -6.52
C ALA A 313 16.53 -22.97 -7.25
N PRO A 314 16.62 -23.06 -8.58
CA PRO A 314 15.84 -24.02 -9.34
C PRO A 314 16.16 -25.45 -8.90
N ALA A 315 15.13 -26.19 -8.49
CA ALA A 315 15.19 -27.65 -8.42
C ALA A 315 15.03 -28.30 -9.81
N SER A 316 14.97 -27.48 -10.87
CA SER A 316 14.55 -27.88 -12.21
C SER A 316 15.72 -27.78 -13.18
N ASP A 317 16.25 -28.94 -13.56
CA ASP A 317 17.07 -29.14 -14.78
C ASP A 317 16.21 -29.03 -16.06
N ASP A 318 15.01 -28.45 -16.01
CA ASP A 318 14.14 -28.35 -17.18
C ASP A 318 14.47 -27.10 -17.99
N ASP A 319 15.46 -27.24 -18.88
CA ASP A 319 15.89 -26.21 -19.83
C ASP A 319 14.73 -25.57 -20.62
N ARG A 320 13.58 -26.25 -20.71
CA ARG A 320 12.36 -25.73 -21.37
C ARG A 320 11.70 -24.56 -20.63
N LEU A 321 11.95 -24.38 -19.32
CA LEU A 321 11.38 -23.28 -18.52
C LEU A 321 12.21 -22.00 -18.61
N LEU A 322 13.49 -22.08 -18.95
CA LEU A 322 14.39 -20.92 -19.01
C LEU A 322 13.90 -19.83 -20.00
N PRO A 323 13.44 -20.15 -21.23
CA PRO A 323 12.92 -19.15 -22.16
C PRO A 323 11.66 -18.45 -21.63
N VAL A 324 10.78 -19.19 -20.95
CA VAL A 324 9.52 -18.65 -20.41
C VAL A 324 9.81 -17.69 -19.25
N LEU A 325 10.71 -18.07 -18.35
CA LEU A 325 11.17 -17.20 -17.25
C LEU A 325 11.87 -15.94 -17.78
N ALA A 326 12.69 -16.07 -18.82
CA ALA A 326 13.35 -14.93 -19.45
C ALA A 326 12.35 -13.97 -20.12
N ALA A 327 11.33 -14.52 -20.81
CA ALA A 327 10.28 -13.73 -21.43
C ALA A 327 9.43 -12.97 -20.40
N ARG A 328 9.04 -13.65 -19.31
CA ARG A 328 8.28 -13.03 -18.20
C ARG A 328 9.08 -11.96 -17.48
N LYS A 329 10.36 -12.21 -17.20
CA LYS A 329 11.27 -11.21 -16.66
C LYS A 329 11.36 -9.98 -17.57
N ARG A 330 11.49 -10.17 -18.88
CA ARG A 330 11.53 -9.06 -19.85
C ARG A 330 10.24 -8.26 -19.84
N ALA A 331 9.08 -8.92 -19.82
CA ALA A 331 7.79 -8.24 -19.74
C ALA A 331 7.68 -7.37 -18.48
N VAL A 332 8.12 -7.88 -17.32
CA VAL A 332 8.16 -7.12 -16.06
C VAL A 332 9.12 -5.94 -16.15
N ASP A 333 10.30 -6.14 -16.70
CA ASP A 333 11.32 -5.08 -16.85
C ASP A 333 10.86 -3.99 -17.83
N ASP A 334 10.21 -4.34 -18.93
CA ASP A 334 9.65 -3.41 -19.93
C ASP A 334 8.49 -2.59 -19.32
N HIS A 335 7.57 -3.25 -18.59
CA HIS A 335 6.48 -2.56 -17.89
C HIS A 335 7.02 -1.61 -16.81
N PHE A 336 8.04 -2.04 -16.06
CA PHE A 336 8.72 -1.20 -15.07
C PHE A 336 9.36 0.02 -15.71
N ALA A 337 10.09 -0.15 -16.82
CA ALA A 337 10.72 0.95 -17.54
C ALA A 337 9.71 1.95 -18.12
N GLY A 338 8.53 1.46 -18.55
CA GLY A 338 7.44 2.30 -19.02
C GLY A 338 6.81 3.16 -17.92
N LEU A 339 6.70 2.64 -16.68
CA LEU A 339 6.10 3.37 -15.56
C LEU A 339 7.10 4.28 -14.81
N PHE A 340 8.36 3.88 -14.69
CA PHE A 340 9.33 4.51 -13.78
C PHE A 340 10.59 4.97 -14.53
N THR A 341 10.56 6.20 -15.03
CA THR A 341 11.62 6.75 -15.89
C THR A 341 12.80 7.38 -15.13
N ASN A 342 12.60 7.84 -13.89
CA ASN A 342 13.58 8.61 -13.12
C ASN A 342 13.92 7.93 -11.78
N THR A 343 14.23 6.64 -11.79
CA THR A 343 14.59 5.91 -10.57
C THR A 343 16.03 6.19 -10.14
N ARG A 344 16.28 6.16 -8.82
CA ARG A 344 17.62 6.27 -8.23
C ARG A 344 17.80 5.16 -7.21
N THR A 345 19.04 4.68 -7.08
CA THR A 345 19.39 3.73 -6.02
C THR A 345 19.42 4.46 -4.68
N LYS A 346 18.71 3.91 -3.68
CA LYS A 346 18.72 4.38 -2.30
C LYS A 346 19.59 3.45 -1.47
N SER A 347 20.51 4.01 -0.69
CA SER A 347 21.32 3.25 0.27
C SER A 347 21.11 3.83 1.67
N THR A 348 20.99 2.96 2.67
CA THR A 348 20.72 3.35 4.06
C THR A 348 21.91 2.92 4.93
N PRO A 349 22.55 3.85 5.66
CA PRO A 349 23.71 3.52 6.49
C PRO A 349 23.32 2.66 7.69
N ILE A 350 24.15 1.66 7.98
CA ILE A 350 24.07 0.85 9.20
C ILE A 350 24.75 1.62 10.33
N ARG A 351 24.06 1.78 11.47
CA ARG A 351 24.54 2.62 12.59
C ARG A 351 24.53 1.90 13.94
N SER A 352 24.30 0.60 13.96
CA SER A 352 24.31 -0.23 15.15
C SER A 352 24.68 -1.66 14.76
N ALA A 353 25.85 -2.11 15.21
CA ALA A 353 26.30 -3.49 15.01
C ALA A 353 25.42 -4.47 15.79
N ALA A 354 25.11 -4.15 17.06
CA ALA A 354 24.20 -4.97 17.87
C ALA A 354 22.80 -5.09 17.25
N GLY A 355 22.27 -4.00 16.68
CA GLY A 355 21.01 -4.03 15.94
C GLY A 355 21.09 -4.91 14.70
N TRP A 356 22.19 -4.81 13.95
CA TRP A 356 22.44 -5.64 12.78
C TRP A 356 22.48 -7.14 13.13
N ASP A 357 23.24 -7.53 14.15
CA ASP A 357 23.39 -8.93 14.55
C ASP A 357 22.06 -9.50 15.07
N ALA A 358 21.34 -8.74 15.90
CA ALA A 358 20.03 -9.13 16.38
C ALA A 358 19.01 -9.29 15.24
N GLY A 359 19.05 -8.41 14.24
CA GLY A 359 18.21 -8.49 13.04
C GLY A 359 18.49 -9.73 12.21
N ARG A 360 19.78 -10.06 12.02
CA ARG A 360 20.19 -11.27 11.29
C ARG A 360 19.74 -12.53 12.01
N ALA A 361 20.01 -12.64 13.31
CA ALA A 361 19.58 -13.79 14.11
C ALA A 361 18.05 -13.94 14.16
N ALA A 362 17.31 -12.83 14.19
CA ALA A 362 15.85 -12.86 14.09
C ALA A 362 15.37 -13.33 12.72
N ALA A 363 16.06 -12.96 11.64
CA ALA A 363 15.76 -13.43 10.30
C ALA A 363 16.14 -14.89 10.07
N ASP A 364 17.12 -15.45 10.79
CA ASP A 364 17.40 -16.90 10.78
C ASP A 364 16.24 -17.69 11.38
N ARG A 365 15.59 -17.17 12.42
CA ARG A 365 14.39 -17.76 13.05
C ARG A 365 13.09 -17.33 12.39
N ALA A 366 13.15 -16.48 11.37
CA ALA A 366 11.95 -16.07 10.64
C ALA A 366 11.39 -17.29 9.91
N ARG A 367 10.06 -17.41 9.93
CA ARG A 367 9.34 -18.50 9.29
C ARG A 367 9.30 -18.19 7.80
N LEU A 368 10.33 -18.66 7.09
CA LEU A 368 10.59 -18.42 5.67
C LEU A 368 10.65 -19.70 4.85
N ASP A 369 11.05 -20.83 5.46
CA ASP A 369 11.72 -21.91 4.74
C ASP A 369 11.49 -23.32 5.31
N VAL A 370 11.85 -24.31 4.49
CA VAL A 370 11.85 -25.78 4.69
C VAL A 370 13.21 -26.20 5.25
N ASP A 371 13.27 -27.00 6.32
CA ASP A 371 14.39 -27.94 6.52
C ASP A 371 13.90 -29.35 6.14
N ARG A 372 14.62 -30.02 5.23
CA ARG A 372 14.43 -31.44 4.87
C ARG A 372 15.33 -32.30 5.77
N PRO A 373 14.86 -33.43 6.31
CA PRO A 373 15.70 -34.60 6.47
C PRO A 373 16.05 -35.23 5.11
#